data_AF-A0A1Q9HCU1-F1
#
_entry.id   AF-A0A1Q9HCU1-F1
#
_cell.length_a   1.000
_cell.length_b   1.000
_cell.length_c   1.000
_cell.angle_alpha   90.00
_cell.angle_beta   90.00
_cell.angle_gamma   90.00
#
_symmetry.space_group_name_H-M   'P 1'
#
loop_
_entity.id
_entity.type
_entity.pdbx_description
1 polymer ?
#
loop_
_entity_poly.entity_id
_entity_poly.type
_entity_poly.pdbx_seq_one_letter_code
_entity_poly.pdbx_strand_id
1 'polypeptide(L)'
;MASQDPTAPLNWQQAPKAVAKKKVVQPRVPNLQSIVCGESRDCYAILDGHTKATGENIAGFRVKQISADYVTVTRGSKQWKLELFPLEVKQ
;
A
#
# COMPACT_ATOMS: atom_id res chain seq x y z
N MET A 1 -33.74 -22.41 43.84
CA MET A 1 -33.23 -21.04 43.63
C MET A 1 -31.82 -20.97 44.19
N ALA A 2 -30.83 -21.25 43.35
CA ALA A 2 -29.41 -21.06 43.59
C ALA A 2 -28.70 -21.26 42.26
N SER A 3 -27.76 -20.36 41.93
CA SER A 3 -26.51 -20.61 41.20
C SER A 3 -26.03 -19.28 40.64
N GLN A 4 -25.57 -18.42 41.55
CA GLN A 4 -24.50 -17.50 41.20
C GLN A 4 -23.21 -18.31 41.30
N ASP A 5 -22.52 -18.51 40.16
CA ASP A 5 -21.26 -19.23 40.10
C ASP A 5 -20.16 -18.44 40.85
N PRO A 6 -19.59 -18.98 41.94
CA PRO A 6 -18.60 -18.28 42.76
C PRO A 6 -17.17 -18.39 42.23
N THR A 7 -16.96 -18.72 40.95
CA THR A 7 -15.62 -18.93 40.36
C THR A 7 -15.05 -17.72 39.61
N ALA A 8 -15.70 -16.54 39.69
CA ALA A 8 -15.17 -15.34 39.06
C ALA A 8 -13.96 -14.77 39.84
N PRO A 9 -12.78 -14.59 39.21
CA PRO A 9 -11.62 -14.01 39.88
C PRO A 9 -11.86 -12.53 40.22
N LEU A 10 -11.52 -12.13 41.46
CA LEU A 10 -11.51 -10.73 41.90
C LEU A 10 -10.36 -9.98 41.20
N ASN A 11 -10.73 -9.11 40.24
CA ASN A 11 -10.04 -7.91 39.72
C ASN A 11 -10.14 -7.81 38.18
N TRP A 12 -11.34 -7.61 37.64
CA TRP A 12 -11.47 -7.00 36.31
C TRP A 12 -11.39 -5.48 36.44
N GLN A 13 -10.17 -4.96 36.59
CA GLN A 13 -9.91 -3.58 36.23
C GLN A 13 -10.16 -3.45 34.73
N GLN A 14 -11.15 -2.64 34.35
CA GLN A 14 -11.36 -2.27 32.95
C GLN A 14 -10.06 -1.67 32.44
N ALA A 15 -9.41 -2.34 31.49
CA ALA A 15 -8.25 -1.78 30.82
C ALA A 15 -8.61 -0.38 30.32
N PRO A 16 -7.82 0.66 30.63
CA PRO A 16 -8.11 1.99 30.15
C PRO A 16 -8.26 1.92 28.63
N LYS A 17 -9.38 2.44 28.11
CA LYS A 17 -9.64 2.52 26.67
C LYS A 17 -8.43 3.19 26.03
N ALA A 18 -7.61 2.40 25.34
CA ALA A 18 -6.48 2.91 24.60
C ALA A 18 -7.03 3.94 23.61
N VAL A 19 -6.71 5.21 23.85
CA VAL A 19 -7.03 6.28 22.91
C VAL A 19 -6.32 5.92 21.62
N ALA A 20 -7.09 5.49 20.61
CA ALA A 20 -6.55 5.07 19.34
C ALA A 20 -5.75 6.25 18.77
N LYS A 21 -4.42 6.19 18.89
CA LYS A 21 -3.51 7.16 18.26
C LYS A 21 -3.86 7.12 16.77
N LYS A 22 -4.21 8.27 16.18
CA LYS A 22 -4.50 8.38 14.75
C LYS A 22 -3.29 7.82 14.00
N LYS A 23 -3.42 6.60 13.49
CA LYS A 23 -2.38 5.94 12.72
C LYS A 23 -2.19 6.80 11.49
N VAL A 24 -0.99 7.38 11.34
CA VAL A 24 -0.63 8.10 10.12
C VAL A 24 -0.67 7.06 9.00
N VAL A 25 -1.76 7.04 8.24
CA VAL A 25 -1.89 6.16 7.07
C VAL A 25 -1.00 6.76 6.01
N GLN A 26 0.23 6.24 5.91
CA GLN A 26 1.06 6.54 4.76
C GLN A 26 0.31 6.09 3.51
N PRO A 27 0.17 6.94 2.48
CA PRO A 27 -0.50 6.56 1.26
C PRO A 27 0.21 5.35 0.67
N ARG A 28 -0.52 4.23 0.55
CA ARG A 28 0.00 3.02 -0.08
C ARG A 28 0.28 3.33 -1.54
N VAL A 29 1.55 3.30 -1.89
CA VAL A 29 2.01 3.47 -3.28
C VAL A 29 1.57 2.23 -4.06
N PRO A 30 1.10 2.37 -5.32
CA PRO A 30 0.70 1.23 -6.12
C PRO A 30 1.84 0.23 -6.28
N ASN A 31 1.52 -1.06 -6.25
CA ASN A 31 2.48 -2.13 -6.47
C ASN A 31 2.66 -2.36 -7.98
N LEU A 32 3.91 -2.31 -8.44
CA LEU A 32 4.28 -2.66 -9.80
C LEU A 32 4.41 -4.18 -9.93
N GLN A 33 3.64 -4.77 -10.84
CA GLN A 33 3.65 -6.22 -11.10
C GLN A 33 4.40 -6.59 -12.36
N SER A 34 4.27 -5.80 -13.43
CA SER A 34 4.87 -6.10 -14.73
C SER A 34 4.97 -4.85 -15.60
N ILE A 35 5.87 -4.89 -16.57
CA ILE A 35 6.07 -3.89 -17.61
C ILE A 35 6.09 -4.61 -18.95
N VAL A 36 5.39 -4.06 -19.93
CA VAL A 36 5.35 -4.55 -21.31
C VAL A 36 5.69 -3.40 -22.25
N CYS A 37 6.79 -3.53 -22.98
CA CYS A 37 7.19 -2.56 -24.01
C CYS A 37 6.98 -3.18 -25.39
N GLY A 38 6.19 -2.51 -26.24
CA GLY A 38 6.00 -2.90 -27.63
C GLY A 38 7.13 -2.45 -28.55
N GLU A 39 7.10 -2.91 -29.80
CA GLU A 39 8.10 -2.58 -30.83
C GLU A 39 8.15 -1.08 -31.16
N SER A 40 7.01 -0.38 -31.05
CA SER A 40 6.87 1.05 -31.34
C SER A 40 7.23 1.99 -30.18
N ARG A 41 7.93 1.50 -29.15
CA ARG A 41 8.36 2.23 -27.92
C ARG A 41 7.25 2.60 -26.94
N ASP A 42 6.00 2.20 -27.19
CA ASP A 42 4.94 2.33 -26.21
C ASP A 42 5.11 1.25 -25.13
N CYS A 43 5.37 1.70 -23.90
CA CYS A 43 5.43 0.82 -22.74
C CYS A 43 4.19 1.01 -21.87
N TYR A 44 3.70 -0.11 -21.34
CA TYR A 44 2.61 -0.19 -20.39
C TYR A 44 3.09 -0.85 -19.10
N ALA A 45 2.54 -0.41 -17.98
CA ALA A 45 2.80 -0.97 -16.67
C ALA A 45 1.54 -1.59 -16.09
N ILE A 46 1.67 -2.71 -15.40
CA ILE A 46 0.59 -3.29 -14.61
C ILE A 46 0.79 -2.84 -13.15
N LEU A 47 -0.05 -1.90 -12.71
CA LEU A 47 -0.04 -1.30 -11.37
C LEU A 47 -1.32 -1.70 -10.62
N ASP A 48 -1.19 -2.32 -9.45
CA ASP A 48 -2.31 -2.89 -8.67
C ASP A 48 -3.29 -3.75 -9.52
N GLY A 49 -2.79 -4.46 -10.55
CA GLY A 49 -3.60 -5.28 -11.46
C GLY A 49 -4.21 -4.52 -12.64
N HIS A 50 -3.94 -3.21 -12.76
CA HIS A 50 -4.43 -2.37 -13.84
C HIS A 50 -3.33 -1.99 -14.83
N THR A 51 -3.58 -2.21 -16.11
CA THR A 51 -2.71 -1.71 -17.18
C THR A 51 -2.79 -0.18 -17.24
N LYS A 52 -1.62 0.48 -17.25
CA LYS A 52 -1.47 1.92 -17.24
C LYS A 52 -0.41 2.37 -18.24
N ALA A 53 -0.72 3.39 -19.01
CA ALA A 53 0.21 4.13 -19.86
C ALA A 53 0.78 5.35 -19.15
N THR A 54 1.81 5.95 -19.74
CA THR A 54 2.37 7.23 -19.26
C THR A 54 1.29 8.32 -19.30
N GLY A 55 1.17 9.07 -18.21
CA GLY A 55 0.20 10.16 -18.06
C GLY A 55 -1.11 9.75 -17.38
N GLU A 56 -1.44 8.46 -17.31
CA GLU A 56 -2.63 7.96 -16.64
C GLU A 56 -2.53 8.03 -15.11
N ASN A 57 -3.69 7.96 -14.44
CA ASN A 57 -3.78 7.98 -12.99
C ASN A 57 -4.23 6.63 -12.41
N ILE A 58 -3.73 6.31 -11.21
CA ILE A 58 -4.17 5.18 -10.39
C ILE A 58 -4.02 5.51 -8.90
N ALA A 59 -5.07 5.27 -8.10
CA ALA A 59 -5.08 5.53 -6.65
C ALA A 59 -4.60 6.95 -6.24
N GLY A 60 -4.81 7.96 -7.09
CA GLY A 60 -4.36 9.34 -6.89
C GLY A 60 -2.89 9.61 -7.26
N PHE A 61 -2.19 8.64 -7.83
CA PHE A 61 -0.85 8.78 -8.42
C PHE A 61 -0.95 8.92 -9.93
N ARG A 62 -0.11 9.78 -10.53
CA ARG A 62 0.06 9.92 -11.97
C ARG A 62 1.29 9.14 -12.42
N VAL A 63 1.15 8.33 -13.48
CA VAL A 63 2.27 7.65 -14.11
C VAL A 63 3.09 8.68 -14.88
N LYS A 64 4.33 8.92 -14.44
CA LYS A 64 5.22 9.92 -15.03
C LYS A 64 6.11 9.33 -16.12
N GLN A 65 6.62 8.13 -15.91
CA GLN A 65 7.51 7.45 -16.85
C GLN A 65 7.40 5.93 -16.67
N ILE A 66 7.42 5.21 -17.79
CA ILE A 66 7.53 3.75 -17.84
C ILE A 66 8.81 3.44 -18.61
N SER A 67 9.75 2.76 -17.96
CA SER A 67 10.96 2.20 -18.57
C SER A 67 10.86 0.67 -18.53
N ALA A 68 11.78 -0.06 -19.17
CA ALA A 68 11.73 -1.53 -19.18
C ALA A 68 11.76 -2.17 -17.78
N ASP A 69 12.47 -1.56 -16.83
CA ASP A 69 12.74 -2.16 -15.51
C ASP A 69 12.03 -1.46 -14.34
N TYR A 70 11.54 -0.24 -14.57
CA TYR A 70 10.95 0.58 -13.51
C TYR A 70 9.87 1.53 -14.02
N VAL A 71 8.97 1.89 -13.10
CA VAL A 71 7.92 2.89 -13.32
C VAL A 71 8.09 4.01 -12.32
N THR A 72 7.97 5.25 -12.77
CA THR A 72 7.96 6.41 -11.88
C THR A 72 6.55 6.95 -11.77
N VAL A 73 6.05 7.11 -10.55
CA VAL A 73 4.73 7.70 -10.26
C VAL A 73 4.87 8.95 -9.39
N THR A 74 3.97 9.90 -9.54
CA THR A 74 3.94 11.14 -8.76
C THR A 74 2.59 11.37 -8.11
N ARG A 75 2.59 12.05 -6.96
CA ARG A 75 1.38 12.49 -6.27
C ARG A 75 1.69 13.76 -5.48
N GLY A 76 1.07 14.87 -5.86
CA GLY A 76 1.47 16.19 -5.37
C GLY A 76 2.91 16.49 -5.76
N SER A 77 3.74 16.91 -4.79
CA SER A 77 5.16 17.19 -4.97
C SER A 77 6.08 15.98 -4.79
N LYS A 78 5.53 14.79 -4.49
CA LYS A 78 6.30 13.58 -4.22
C LYS A 78 6.36 12.66 -5.45
N GLN A 79 7.46 11.92 -5.55
CA GLN A 79 7.74 10.96 -6.62
C GLN A 79 8.23 9.64 -6.02
N TRP A 80 7.83 8.52 -6.61
CA TRP A 80 8.25 7.18 -6.24
C TRP A 80 8.72 6.43 -7.48
N LYS A 81 9.84 5.72 -7.33
CA LYS A 81 10.32 4.74 -8.31
C LYS A 81 9.84 3.36 -7.86
N LEU A 82 9.10 2.68 -8.73
CA LEU A 82 8.58 1.34 -8.53
C LEU A 82 9.39 0.38 -9.37
N GLU A 83 9.88 -0.68 -8.76
CA GLU A 83 10.68 -1.72 -9.38
C GLU A 83 9.92 -3.04 -9.25
N LEU A 84 10.10 -3.95 -10.22
CA LEU A 84 9.40 -5.24 -10.23
C LEU A 84 9.76 -6.11 -9.02
N PHE A 85 11.00 -5.96 -8.53
CA PHE A 85 11.54 -6.69 -7.39
C PHE A 85 12.16 -5.69 -6.41
N PRO A 86 11.35 -5.06 -5.54
CA PRO A 86 11.92 -4.23 -4.50
C PRO A 86 12.79 -5.11 -3.60
N LEU A 87 14.01 -4.66 -3.31
CA LEU A 87 14.88 -5.28 -2.31
C LEU A 87 14.21 -5.14 -0.93
N GLU A 88 13.45 -6.15 -0.52
CA GLU A 88 12.90 -6.23 0.84
C GLU A 88 14.01 -6.67 1.81
N VAL A 89 14.75 -5.71 2.34
CA VAL A 89 15.63 -5.96 3.50
C VAL A 89 14.75 -6.02 4.75
N LYS A 90 14.42 -7.23 5.20
CA LYS A 90 13.87 -7.44 6.55
C LYS A 90 14.96 -7.14 7.58
N GLN A 91 14.71 -6.13 8.42
CA GLN A 91 15.47 -5.88 9.66
C GLN A 91 14.81 -6.60 10.85
#